data_AF-A0A2A5WGC9-F1
#
_entry.id   AF-A0A2A5WGC9-F1
#
_cell.length_a   1.000
_cell.length_b   1.000
_cell.length_c   1.000
_cell.angle_alpha   90.00
_cell.angle_beta   90.00
_cell.angle_gamma   90.00
#
_symmetry.space_group_name_H-M   'P 1'
#
loop_
_entity.id
_entity.type
_entity.pdbx_description
1 polymer ?
#
loop_
_entity_poly.entity_id
_entity_poly.type
_entity_poly.pdbx_seq_one_letter_code
_entity_poly.pdbx_strand_id
1 'polypeptide(L)'
;NAVASSGLSVSDIEAFDLYSCFPIAVIEAMEALGIDIDDPRPTSLTGGLPFFGGPGNNYSMHGIASAVSSIQSGQYSHVLVGALGGHMSKHAVGVYSRTPASGDWLSSEKAFEDAGNSASLASEFSGSAVVETFTIKMIPEGQWLAVLAINDEGERVIAASLLAQGELYDKFTGGEPIGERVMIEPSGENTHRVVGLV
;
A
#
# COMPACT_ATOMS: atom_id res chain seq x y z
N ASN A 1 0.19 5.60 -16.79
CA ASN A 1 0.99 4.98 -17.88
C ASN A 1 0.24 3.89 -18.66
N ALA A 2 -0.19 2.78 -18.05
CA ALA A 2 -0.79 1.67 -18.81
C ALA A 2 -2.05 2.06 -19.63
N VAL A 3 -2.97 2.80 -19.00
CA VAL A 3 -4.20 3.31 -19.66
C VAL A 3 -3.85 4.27 -20.81
N ALA A 4 -2.93 5.21 -20.59
CA ALA A 4 -2.47 6.11 -21.65
C ALA A 4 -1.84 5.34 -22.82
N SER A 5 -1.00 4.32 -22.54
CA SER A 5 -0.38 3.50 -23.59
C SER A 5 -1.38 2.61 -24.35
N SER A 6 -2.55 2.33 -23.79
CA SER A 6 -3.61 1.61 -24.51
C SER A 6 -4.48 2.52 -25.39
N GLY A 7 -4.22 3.83 -25.41
CA GLY A 7 -5.04 4.80 -26.14
C GLY A 7 -6.45 5.00 -25.56
N LEU A 8 -6.65 4.56 -24.31
CA LEU A 8 -7.91 4.69 -23.58
C LEU A 8 -7.78 5.74 -22.49
N SER A 9 -8.93 6.14 -21.96
CA SER A 9 -9.07 6.85 -20.69
C SER A 9 -9.50 5.90 -19.58
N VAL A 10 -9.39 6.32 -18.31
CA VAL A 10 -9.87 5.50 -17.18
C VAL A 10 -11.40 5.31 -17.25
N SER A 11 -12.14 6.26 -17.82
CA SER A 11 -13.59 6.14 -18.03
C SER A 11 -13.98 5.07 -19.05
N ASP A 12 -13.07 4.66 -19.94
CA ASP A 12 -13.32 3.58 -20.90
C ASP A 12 -13.14 2.19 -20.27
N ILE A 13 -12.56 2.10 -19.07
CA ILE A 13 -12.38 0.83 -18.35
C ILE A 13 -13.70 0.45 -17.69
N GLU A 14 -14.21 -0.73 -17.99
CA GLU A 14 -15.52 -1.19 -17.52
C GLU A 14 -15.43 -2.03 -16.24
N ALA A 15 -14.26 -2.63 -15.98
CA ALA A 15 -14.01 -3.46 -14.82
C ALA A 15 -12.52 -3.49 -14.44
N PHE A 16 -12.25 -3.81 -13.18
CA PHE A 16 -10.91 -3.91 -12.62
C PHE A 16 -10.69 -5.24 -11.89
N ASP A 17 -9.46 -5.74 -11.91
CA ASP A 17 -8.96 -6.62 -10.86
C ASP A 17 -7.75 -5.99 -10.18
N LEU A 18 -8.00 -5.33 -9.05
CA LEU A 18 -6.98 -4.67 -8.25
C LEU A 18 -6.44 -5.63 -7.19
N TYR A 19 -5.10 -5.72 -7.09
CA TYR A 19 -4.44 -6.49 -6.06
C TYR A 19 -4.86 -6.04 -4.65
N SER A 20 -5.21 -6.99 -3.78
CA SER A 20 -6.00 -6.70 -2.58
C SER A 20 -5.55 -7.47 -1.33
N CYS A 21 -4.24 -7.68 -1.12
CA CYS A 21 -3.75 -8.32 0.11
C CYS A 21 -4.18 -7.59 1.39
N PHE A 22 -4.27 -6.26 1.33
CA PHE A 22 -4.79 -5.37 2.37
C PHE A 22 -5.58 -4.24 1.70
N PRO A 23 -6.52 -3.58 2.42
CA PRO A 23 -7.35 -2.51 1.86
C PRO A 23 -6.55 -1.36 1.23
N ILE A 24 -5.41 -0.99 1.83
CA ILE A 24 -4.55 0.10 1.33
C ILE A 24 -4.11 -0.10 -0.12
N ALA A 25 -3.85 -1.34 -0.55
CA ALA A 25 -3.46 -1.64 -1.93
C ALA A 25 -4.56 -1.28 -2.95
N VAL A 26 -5.83 -1.47 -2.56
CA VAL A 26 -6.98 -1.14 -3.39
C VAL A 26 -7.21 0.37 -3.38
N ILE A 27 -7.20 1.00 -2.21
CA ILE A 27 -7.40 2.44 -2.03
C ILE A 27 -6.37 3.23 -2.86
N GLU A 28 -5.09 2.91 -2.73
CA GLU A 28 -4.01 3.57 -3.48
C GLU A 28 -4.13 3.38 -4.99
N ALA A 29 -4.53 2.19 -5.44
CA ALA A 29 -4.80 1.95 -6.86
C ALA A 29 -5.99 2.78 -7.36
N MET A 30 -7.03 2.94 -6.54
CA MET A 30 -8.21 3.76 -6.85
C MET A 30 -7.86 5.26 -6.93
N GLU A 31 -7.12 5.77 -5.95
CA GLU A 31 -6.62 7.15 -5.94
C GLU A 31 -5.72 7.43 -7.16
N ALA A 32 -4.79 6.53 -7.48
CA ALA A 32 -3.92 6.66 -8.64
C ALA A 32 -4.68 6.63 -9.98
N LEU A 33 -5.84 5.99 -10.03
CA LEU A 33 -6.73 5.96 -11.19
C LEU A 33 -7.76 7.10 -11.19
N GLY A 34 -7.87 7.86 -10.10
CA GLY A 34 -8.90 8.89 -9.92
C GLY A 34 -10.31 8.33 -9.89
N ILE A 35 -10.49 7.12 -9.35
CA ILE A 35 -11.81 6.47 -9.20
C ILE A 35 -12.26 6.55 -7.74
N ASP A 36 -13.53 6.86 -7.54
CA ASP A 36 -14.15 7.02 -6.23
C ASP A 36 -14.47 5.65 -5.59
N ILE A 37 -14.53 5.59 -4.25
CA ILE A 37 -14.91 4.38 -3.51
C ILE A 37 -16.32 3.89 -3.87
N ASP A 38 -17.20 4.81 -4.26
CA ASP A 38 -18.58 4.52 -4.67
C ASP A 38 -18.72 4.23 -6.18
N ASP A 39 -17.61 4.10 -6.91
CA ASP A 39 -17.65 3.72 -8.33
C ASP A 39 -18.34 2.36 -8.51
N PRO A 40 -19.36 2.26 -9.38
CA PRO A 40 -20.14 1.04 -9.52
C PRO A 40 -19.41 -0.08 -10.28
N ARG A 41 -18.28 0.23 -10.93
CA ARG A 41 -17.49 -0.77 -11.68
C ARG A 41 -16.80 -1.71 -10.69
N PRO A 42 -16.77 -3.01 -10.98
CA PRO A 42 -16.16 -3.98 -10.06
C PRO A 42 -14.66 -3.72 -9.90
N THR A 43 -14.19 -3.65 -8.66
CA THR A 43 -12.77 -3.50 -8.31
C THR A 43 -12.02 -4.85 -8.25
N SER A 44 -12.74 -5.96 -8.26
CA SER A 44 -12.18 -7.31 -8.43
C SER A 44 -13.08 -8.19 -9.30
N LEU A 45 -12.46 -8.95 -10.19
CA LEU A 45 -13.08 -10.00 -11.00
C LEU A 45 -12.77 -11.41 -10.45
N THR A 46 -11.80 -11.53 -9.56
CA THR A 46 -11.41 -12.79 -8.92
C THR A 46 -12.06 -12.96 -7.54
N GLY A 47 -12.46 -11.87 -6.88
CA GLY A 47 -13.10 -11.87 -5.56
C GLY A 47 -12.23 -11.34 -4.43
N GLY A 48 -11.02 -10.86 -4.73
CA GLY A 48 -10.09 -10.27 -3.78
C GLY A 48 -9.31 -11.30 -2.95
N LEU A 49 -8.08 -10.95 -2.57
CA LEU A 49 -7.11 -11.86 -1.98
C LEU A 49 -7.58 -12.52 -0.66
N PRO A 50 -8.23 -11.81 0.27
CA PRO A 50 -8.68 -12.40 1.54
C PRO A 50 -9.79 -13.44 1.38
N PHE A 51 -10.55 -13.39 0.28
CA PHE A 51 -11.76 -14.21 0.08
C PHE A 51 -11.57 -15.30 -0.96
N PHE A 52 -10.83 -15.01 -2.04
CA PHE A 52 -10.51 -15.99 -3.08
C PHE A 52 -9.55 -17.08 -2.58
N GLY A 53 -8.62 -16.70 -1.68
CA GLY A 53 -7.61 -17.59 -1.12
C GLY A 53 -6.41 -17.84 -2.04
N GLY A 54 -5.38 -18.48 -1.47
CA GLY A 54 -4.14 -18.83 -2.17
C GLY A 54 -2.96 -17.90 -1.86
N PRO A 55 -1.72 -18.32 -2.15
CA PRO A 55 -0.52 -17.53 -1.91
C PRO A 55 -0.57 -16.28 -2.79
N GLY A 56 -0.55 -15.11 -2.15
CA GLY A 56 -0.75 -13.83 -2.83
C GLY A 56 0.23 -13.55 -3.97
N ASN A 57 1.35 -14.26 -4.06
CA ASN A 57 2.35 -14.12 -5.11
C ASN A 57 1.81 -14.46 -6.52
N ASN A 58 0.82 -15.35 -6.64
CA ASN A 58 0.25 -15.74 -7.95
C ASN A 58 -1.21 -15.27 -8.14
N TYR A 59 -1.74 -14.46 -7.21
CA TYR A 59 -3.12 -13.97 -7.27
C TYR A 59 -3.44 -13.27 -8.60
N SER A 60 -2.60 -12.33 -9.04
CA SER A 60 -2.88 -11.53 -10.25
C SER A 60 -2.95 -12.34 -11.54
N MET A 61 -2.36 -13.55 -11.59
CA MET A 61 -2.53 -14.42 -12.75
C MET A 61 -3.99 -14.89 -12.90
N HIS A 62 -4.69 -15.08 -11.77
CA HIS A 62 -6.13 -15.35 -11.77
C HIS A 62 -6.94 -14.11 -12.18
N GLY A 63 -6.53 -12.92 -11.74
CA GLY A 63 -7.10 -11.65 -12.20
C GLY A 63 -7.04 -11.49 -13.72
N ILE A 64 -5.88 -11.81 -14.32
CA ILE A 64 -5.69 -11.81 -15.79
C ILE A 64 -6.62 -12.84 -16.45
N ALA A 65 -6.70 -14.07 -15.92
CA ALA A 65 -7.58 -15.09 -16.46
C ALA A 65 -9.07 -14.69 -16.40
N SER A 66 -9.50 -14.11 -15.28
CA SER A 66 -10.86 -13.56 -15.13
C SER A 66 -11.13 -12.42 -16.10
N ALA A 67 -10.18 -11.49 -16.26
CA ALA A 67 -10.28 -10.39 -17.21
C ALA A 67 -10.49 -10.91 -18.64
N VAL A 68 -9.61 -11.79 -19.10
CA VAL A 68 -9.71 -12.40 -20.45
C VAL A 68 -11.04 -13.14 -20.63
N SER A 69 -11.46 -13.92 -19.62
CA SER A 69 -12.71 -14.69 -19.69
C SER A 69 -13.94 -13.77 -19.79
N SER A 70 -13.99 -12.69 -19.00
CA SER A 70 -15.07 -11.69 -19.05
C SER A 70 -15.12 -10.93 -20.37
N ILE A 71 -13.97 -10.71 -21.02
CA ILE A 71 -13.90 -10.08 -22.34
C ILE A 71 -14.39 -11.05 -23.42
N GLN A 72 -14.00 -12.31 -23.36
CA GLN A 72 -14.40 -13.34 -24.33
C GLN A 72 -15.90 -13.67 -24.25
N SER A 73 -16.50 -13.61 -23.05
CA SER A 73 -17.94 -13.83 -22.88
C SER A 73 -18.81 -12.65 -23.34
N GLY A 74 -18.20 -11.50 -23.68
CA GLY A 74 -18.94 -10.30 -24.04
C GLY A 74 -19.38 -9.44 -22.86
N GLN A 75 -19.02 -9.81 -21.62
CA GLN A 75 -19.42 -9.08 -20.42
C GLN A 75 -18.78 -7.69 -20.34
N TYR A 76 -17.49 -7.57 -20.65
CA TYR A 76 -16.77 -6.29 -20.65
C TYR A 76 -15.93 -6.11 -21.92
N SER A 77 -15.69 -4.89 -22.36
CA SER A 77 -14.84 -4.59 -23.53
C SER A 77 -13.40 -4.23 -23.17
N HIS A 78 -13.21 -3.55 -22.04
CA HIS A 78 -11.92 -3.10 -21.53
C HIS A 78 -11.82 -3.37 -20.03
N VAL A 79 -10.79 -4.11 -19.64
CA VAL A 79 -10.56 -4.50 -18.25
C VAL A 79 -9.13 -4.16 -17.85
N LEU A 80 -8.96 -3.57 -16.67
CA LEU A 80 -7.64 -3.28 -16.10
C LEU A 80 -7.31 -4.30 -15.00
N VAL A 81 -6.09 -4.84 -15.02
CA VAL A 81 -5.56 -5.66 -13.93
C VAL A 81 -4.37 -4.97 -13.32
N GLY A 82 -4.40 -4.77 -12.01
CA GLY A 82 -3.30 -4.25 -11.20
C GLY A 82 -2.68 -5.36 -10.36
N ALA A 83 -1.38 -5.58 -10.51
CA ALA A 83 -0.58 -6.49 -9.70
C ALA A 83 0.36 -5.68 -8.79
N LEU A 84 0.53 -6.14 -7.55
CA LEU A 84 1.33 -5.47 -6.53
C LEU A 84 2.24 -6.48 -5.83
N GLY A 85 3.46 -6.06 -5.48
CA GLY A 85 4.43 -6.89 -4.76
C GLY A 85 5.17 -6.17 -3.64
N GLY A 86 5.49 -6.91 -2.58
CA GLY A 86 6.23 -6.40 -1.41
C GLY A 86 5.41 -5.44 -0.56
N HIS A 87 6.07 -4.43 0.01
CA HIS A 87 5.43 -3.35 0.77
C HIS A 87 5.02 -2.23 -0.18
N MET A 88 4.15 -2.56 -1.15
CA MET A 88 3.76 -1.68 -2.25
C MET A 88 4.94 -1.21 -3.13
N SER A 89 6.05 -1.94 -3.10
CA SER A 89 7.32 -1.53 -3.71
C SER A 89 7.37 -1.78 -5.23
N LYS A 90 6.43 -2.55 -5.78
CA LYS A 90 6.35 -2.90 -7.20
C LYS A 90 4.90 -2.94 -7.65
N HIS A 91 4.64 -2.30 -8.80
CA HIS A 91 3.34 -2.31 -9.47
C HIS A 91 3.51 -2.75 -10.91
N ALA A 92 2.64 -3.66 -11.37
CA ALA A 92 2.51 -4.03 -12.77
C ALA A 92 1.05 -3.91 -13.18
N VAL A 93 0.77 -3.16 -14.25
CA VAL A 93 -0.59 -2.88 -14.70
C VAL A 93 -0.74 -3.31 -16.15
N GLY A 94 -1.81 -4.04 -16.44
CA GLY A 94 -2.21 -4.45 -17.79
C GLY A 94 -3.63 -3.99 -18.11
N VAL A 95 -3.86 -3.55 -19.35
CA VAL A 95 -5.19 -3.27 -19.88
C VAL A 95 -5.48 -4.30 -20.97
N TYR A 96 -6.60 -4.99 -20.87
CA TYR A 96 -6.99 -6.10 -21.73
C TYR A 96 -8.24 -5.73 -22.52
N SER A 97 -8.26 -6.09 -23.81
CA SER A 97 -9.39 -5.86 -24.69
C SER A 97 -9.41 -6.85 -25.85
N ARG A 98 -10.60 -7.03 -26.46
CA ARG A 98 -10.76 -7.70 -27.75
C ARG A 98 -10.48 -6.77 -28.94
N THR A 99 -10.40 -5.45 -28.70
CA THR A 99 -10.13 -4.45 -29.72
C THR A 99 -8.66 -4.53 -30.13
N PRO A 100 -8.33 -4.84 -31.40
CA PRO A 100 -6.96 -4.86 -31.86
C PRO A 100 -6.30 -3.49 -31.66
N ALA A 101 -5.08 -3.45 -31.12
CA ALA A 101 -4.35 -2.20 -31.04
C ALA A 101 -3.90 -1.75 -32.42
N SER A 102 -3.92 -0.44 -32.65
CA SER A 102 -3.45 0.20 -33.89
C SER A 102 -2.01 0.74 -33.79
N GLY A 103 -1.27 0.41 -32.73
CA GLY A 103 0.03 1.00 -32.40
C GLY A 103 1.19 -0.01 -32.32
N ASP A 104 2.41 0.51 -32.23
CA ASP A 104 3.64 -0.28 -32.05
C ASP A 104 3.79 -0.72 -30.58
N TRP A 105 3.71 -2.04 -30.36
CA TRP A 105 3.80 -2.70 -29.07
C TRP A 105 5.16 -2.53 -28.36
N LEU A 106 6.20 -2.08 -29.07
CA LEU A 106 7.57 -1.94 -28.56
C LEU A 106 7.96 -0.49 -28.22
N SER A 107 7.06 0.47 -28.44
CA SER A 107 7.39 1.90 -28.31
C SER A 107 7.49 2.43 -26.88
N SER A 108 7.01 1.68 -25.87
CA SER A 108 7.09 2.11 -24.48
C SER A 108 8.40 1.68 -23.83
N GLU A 109 9.46 2.47 -23.98
CA GLU A 109 10.57 2.40 -23.02
C GLU A 109 10.05 2.87 -21.66
N LYS A 110 9.89 1.93 -20.72
CA LYS A 110 9.60 2.27 -19.33
C LYS A 110 10.91 2.55 -18.63
N ALA A 111 11.28 3.82 -18.49
CA ALA A 111 12.36 4.23 -17.62
C ALA A 111 11.87 4.23 -16.16
N PHE A 112 12.74 3.87 -15.23
CA PHE A 112 12.52 4.17 -13.83
C PHE A 112 12.72 5.68 -13.64
N GLU A 113 11.69 6.37 -13.18
CA GLU A 113 11.75 7.76 -12.78
C GLU A 113 11.82 7.81 -11.26
N ASP A 114 12.92 8.37 -10.74
CA ASP A 114 13.05 8.62 -9.30
C ASP A 114 12.07 9.73 -8.91
N ALA A 115 11.19 9.43 -7.96
CA ALA A 115 10.20 10.39 -7.46
C ALA A 115 10.82 11.46 -6.54
N GLY A 116 12.09 11.31 -6.13
CA GLY A 116 12.80 12.28 -5.29
C GLY A 116 12.22 12.42 -3.88
N ASN A 117 11.45 11.43 -3.41
CA ASN A 117 10.70 11.45 -2.16
C ASN A 117 11.40 10.66 -1.03
N SER A 118 12.74 10.65 -1.01
CA SER A 118 13.51 10.00 0.06
C SER A 118 13.48 10.84 1.34
N ALA A 119 13.47 10.15 2.49
CA ALA A 119 13.54 10.77 3.82
C ALA A 119 14.80 10.27 4.54
N SER A 120 15.48 11.17 5.26
CA SER A 120 16.61 10.82 6.12
C SER A 120 16.14 9.96 7.29
N LEU A 121 16.98 9.01 7.71
CA LEU A 121 16.74 8.13 8.85
C LEU A 121 17.79 8.43 9.92
N ALA A 122 17.37 8.74 11.14
CA ALA A 122 18.26 8.83 12.28
C ALA A 122 18.57 7.40 12.78
N SER A 123 19.78 6.92 12.48
CA SER A 123 20.22 5.58 12.89
C SER A 123 20.38 5.45 14.41
N GLU A 124 20.76 6.55 15.08
CA GLU A 124 20.92 6.66 16.52
C GLU A 124 20.16 7.91 16.99
N PHE A 125 19.26 7.76 17.97
CA PHE A 125 18.38 8.84 18.41
C PHE A 125 18.01 8.69 19.89
N SER A 126 18.02 9.82 20.61
CA SER A 126 17.52 9.94 21.99
C SER A 126 16.88 11.31 22.15
N GLY A 127 15.61 11.35 22.50
CA GLY A 127 14.87 12.59 22.61
C GLY A 127 13.40 12.43 22.27
N SER A 128 12.74 13.55 22.05
CA SER A 128 11.33 13.61 21.68
C SER A 128 11.15 13.61 20.16
N ALA A 129 10.18 12.86 19.64
CA ALA A 129 9.80 12.86 18.23
C ALA A 129 8.28 12.83 18.07
N VAL A 130 7.77 13.30 16.93
CA VAL A 130 6.34 13.34 16.60
C VAL A 130 5.94 12.06 15.87
N VAL A 131 4.93 11.35 16.34
CA VAL A 131 4.45 10.11 15.71
C VAL A 131 3.88 10.41 14.31
N GLU A 132 4.49 9.82 13.28
CA GLU A 132 4.02 9.89 11.89
C GLU A 132 3.06 8.73 11.58
N THR A 133 3.42 7.51 11.99
CA THR A 133 2.57 6.33 11.88
C THR A 133 2.99 5.24 12.87
N PHE A 134 2.13 4.27 13.11
CA PHE A 134 2.40 3.18 14.05
C PHE A 134 1.64 1.89 13.68
N THR A 135 2.04 0.79 14.29
CA THR A 135 1.29 -0.47 14.28
C THR A 135 1.45 -1.18 15.62
N ILE A 136 0.42 -1.92 16.04
CA ILE A 136 0.47 -2.79 17.21
C ILE A 136 0.31 -4.23 16.76
N LYS A 137 1.26 -5.07 17.15
CA LYS A 137 1.19 -6.51 16.97
C LYS A 137 0.89 -7.19 18.29
N MET A 138 -0.14 -8.03 18.30
CA MET A 138 -0.38 -8.95 19.42
C MET A 138 0.67 -10.08 19.38
N ILE A 139 1.45 -10.21 20.45
CA ILE A 139 2.42 -11.29 20.67
C ILE A 139 2.13 -11.98 22.01
N PRO A 140 2.66 -13.18 22.30
CA PRO A 140 2.43 -13.88 23.57
C PRO A 140 2.75 -13.03 24.82
N GLU A 141 3.74 -12.15 24.72
CA GLU A 141 4.20 -11.26 25.79
C GLU A 141 3.29 -10.03 25.99
N GLY A 142 2.40 -9.73 25.04
CA GLY A 142 1.49 -8.59 25.09
C GLY A 142 1.36 -7.83 23.77
N GLN A 143 1.18 -6.52 23.86
CA GLN A 143 1.06 -5.64 22.69
C GLN A 143 2.41 -5.03 22.36
N TRP A 144 2.96 -5.41 21.20
CA TRP A 144 4.22 -4.88 20.69
C TRP A 144 3.95 -3.72 19.75
N LEU A 145 4.38 -2.53 20.15
CA LEU A 145 4.25 -1.29 19.38
C LEU A 145 5.48 -1.12 18.48
N ALA A 146 5.25 -0.76 17.22
CA ALA A 146 6.25 -0.18 16.33
C ALA A 146 5.78 1.20 15.86
N VAL A 147 6.65 2.19 15.92
CA VAL A 147 6.39 3.59 15.57
C VAL A 147 7.42 4.07 14.56
N LEU A 148 6.95 4.83 13.58
CA LEU A 148 7.75 5.75 12.78
C LEU A 148 7.43 7.17 13.28
N ALA A 149 8.45 7.90 13.73
CA ALA A 149 8.31 9.26 14.25
C ALA A 149 9.30 10.21 13.54
N ILE A 150 9.05 11.52 13.61
CA ILE A 150 9.88 12.56 13.01
C ILE A 150 10.51 13.41 14.13
N ASN A 151 11.84 13.51 14.14
CA ASN A 151 12.58 14.37 15.09
C ASN A 151 12.54 15.86 14.69
N ASP A 152 13.10 16.73 15.52
CA ASP A 152 13.10 18.18 15.26
C ASP A 152 14.00 18.58 14.08
N GLU A 153 14.91 17.68 13.66
CA GLU A 153 15.73 17.78 12.45
C GLU A 153 15.01 17.32 11.17
N GLY A 154 13.80 16.78 11.28
CA GLY A 154 13.01 16.28 10.14
C GLY A 154 13.41 14.88 9.67
N GLU A 155 14.21 14.15 10.44
CA GLU A 155 14.60 12.76 10.17
C GLU A 155 13.58 11.80 10.76
N ARG A 156 13.36 10.68 10.06
CA ARG A 156 12.56 9.57 10.57
C ARG A 156 13.33 8.78 11.62
N VAL A 157 12.63 8.35 12.65
CA VAL A 157 13.10 7.48 13.73
C VAL A 157 12.17 6.28 13.81
N ILE A 158 12.74 5.06 13.86
CA ILE A 158 11.96 3.83 14.04
C ILE A 158 12.17 3.35 15.47
N ALA A 159 11.09 3.28 16.25
CA ALA A 159 11.15 2.80 17.62
C ALA A 159 10.15 1.67 17.85
N ALA A 160 10.49 0.72 18.72
CA ALA A 160 9.58 -0.34 19.11
C ALA A 160 9.69 -0.67 20.60
N SER A 161 8.55 -0.98 21.23
CA SER A 161 8.50 -1.35 22.64
C SER A 161 7.31 -2.25 22.95
N LEU A 162 7.43 -3.07 24.00
CA LEU A 162 6.29 -3.76 24.58
C LEU A 162 5.50 -2.75 25.41
N LEU A 163 4.21 -2.58 25.11
CA LEU A 163 3.36 -1.66 25.86
C LEU A 163 3.02 -2.22 27.24
N ALA A 164 3.43 -1.49 28.27
CA ALA A 164 2.96 -1.70 29.64
C ALA A 164 1.70 -0.87 29.88
N GLN A 165 0.79 -1.35 30.73
CA GLN A 165 -0.41 -0.62 31.12
C GLN A 165 -0.07 0.79 31.64
N GLY A 166 -0.80 1.80 31.17
CA GLY A 166 -0.57 3.20 31.48
C GLY A 166 -0.89 4.13 30.32
N GLU A 167 -0.51 5.40 30.44
CA GLU A 167 -0.90 6.45 29.48
C GLU A 167 -0.47 6.17 28.04
N LEU A 168 0.75 5.64 27.86
CA LEU A 168 1.23 5.24 26.53
C LEU A 168 0.36 4.12 25.93
N TYR A 169 -0.01 3.12 26.73
CA TYR A 169 -0.89 2.05 26.29
C TYR A 169 -2.27 2.58 25.87
N ASP A 170 -2.89 3.40 26.72
CA ASP A 170 -4.22 3.95 26.47
C ASP A 170 -4.22 4.81 25.20
N LYS A 171 -3.18 5.62 25.01
CA LYS A 171 -3.03 6.49 23.85
C LYS A 171 -2.94 5.72 22.54
N PHE A 172 -2.18 4.63 22.50
CA PHE A 172 -1.95 3.86 21.28
C PHE A 172 -3.03 2.80 20.99
N THR A 173 -3.78 2.36 21.99
CA THR A 173 -4.79 1.29 21.84
C THR A 173 -6.23 1.78 21.77
N GLY A 174 -6.52 2.95 22.36
CA GLY A 174 -7.85 3.54 22.39
C GLY A 174 -7.90 5.04 22.07
N GLY A 175 -6.75 5.67 21.83
CA GLY A 175 -6.64 7.09 21.50
C GLY A 175 -6.22 7.35 20.04
N GLU A 176 -5.85 8.61 19.77
CA GLU A 176 -5.28 9.06 18.50
C GLU A 176 -3.82 9.47 18.73
N PRO A 177 -2.83 8.60 18.46
CA PRO A 177 -1.42 8.89 18.70
C PRO A 177 -0.75 9.62 17.53
N ILE A 178 -1.35 9.72 16.35
CA ILE A 178 -0.73 10.39 15.20
C ILE A 178 -0.61 11.90 15.50
N GLY A 179 0.57 12.47 15.23
CA GLY A 179 0.88 13.87 15.51
C GLY A 179 1.28 14.15 16.96
N GLU A 180 1.29 13.16 17.84
CA GLU A 180 1.63 13.32 19.24
C GLU A 180 3.14 13.15 19.48
N ARG A 181 3.66 13.81 20.51
CA ARG A 181 5.08 13.70 20.86
C ARG A 181 5.32 12.55 21.83
N VAL A 182 6.31 11.73 21.50
CA VAL A 182 6.78 10.60 22.31
C VAL A 182 8.25 10.75 22.65
N MET A 183 8.64 10.24 23.83
CA MET A 183 10.03 10.10 24.21
C MET A 183 10.59 8.78 23.69
N ILE A 184 11.74 8.85 23.01
CA ILE A 184 12.44 7.73 22.41
C ILE A 184 13.86 7.66 22.99
N GLU A 185 14.29 6.45 23.35
CA GLU A 185 15.64 6.16 23.83
C GLU A 185 16.30 5.05 23.01
N PRO A 186 17.65 5.00 22.93
CA PRO A 186 18.37 3.85 22.41
C PRO A 186 18.07 2.58 23.22
N SER A 187 17.90 1.44 22.54
CA SER A 187 17.69 0.12 23.15
C SER A 187 18.81 -0.88 22.79
N GLY A 188 19.72 -0.52 21.89
CA GLY A 188 20.81 -1.33 21.34
C GLY A 188 21.37 -0.66 20.08
N GLU A 189 22.35 -1.29 19.43
CA GLU A 189 22.95 -0.74 18.20
C GLU A 189 21.88 -0.59 17.09
N ASN A 190 21.69 0.64 16.59
CA ASN A 190 20.66 1.00 15.61
C ASN A 190 19.22 0.60 15.99
N THR A 191 18.89 0.55 17.28
CA THR A 191 17.52 0.24 17.75
C THR A 191 17.07 1.22 18.81
N HIS A 192 15.81 1.63 18.71
CA HIS A 192 15.18 2.59 19.63
C HIS A 192 13.91 2.01 20.26
N ARG A 193 13.55 2.53 21.43
CA ARG A 193 12.31 2.18 22.14
C ARG A 193 11.55 3.43 22.52
N VAL A 194 10.22 3.35 22.46
CA VAL A 194 9.33 4.39 23.01
C VAL A 194 9.22 4.19 24.51
N VAL A 195 9.54 5.23 25.31
CA VAL A 195 9.57 5.15 26.78
C VAL A 195 8.43 5.92 27.45
N GLY A 196 7.73 6.79 26.72
CA GLY A 196 6.60 7.55 27.26
C GLY A 196 6.07 8.60 26.29
N LEU A 197 5.00 9.27 26.72
CA LEU A 197 4.52 10.52 26.11
C LEU A 197 5.35 11.71 26.63
N VAL A 198 5.32 12.84 25.92
CA VAL A 198 5.93 14.11 26.33
C VAL A 198 4.94 14.97 27.11
#